data_AF-X1TSB5-F1
#
_entry.id   AF-X1TSB5-F1
#
_cell.length_a   1.000
_cell.length_b   1.000
_cell.length_c   1.000
_cell.angle_alpha   90.00
_cell.angle_beta   90.00
_cell.angle_gamma   90.00
#
_symmetry.space_group_name_H-M   'P 1'
#
loop_
_entity.id
_entity.type
_entity.pdbx_description
1 polymer ?
#
loop_
_entity_poly.entity_id
_entity_poly.type
_entity_poly.pdbx_seq_one_letter_code
_entity_poly.pdbx_strand_id
1 'polypeptide(L)'
;MIESKGINTKKFYYNHLFRDYIFNFENVGEYYQYDYRSIDDYKKRVLDLKADYDKENRSKIYNILKDYNKNIGCSQKTIENIEKLKSKKSAVIIGGQQPGFLTGPIFIIFKILTILKVSSYFEKE
;
A
#
# COMPACT_ATOMS: atom_id res chain seq x y z
N MET A 1 15.99 10.39 -2.28
CA MET A 1 14.94 11.35 -1.89
C MET A 1 15.06 12.53 -2.84
N ILE A 2 14.04 12.88 -3.62
CA ILE A 2 14.14 14.04 -4.53
C ILE A 2 14.11 15.27 -3.64
N GLU A 3 15.25 15.95 -3.48
CA GLU A 3 15.29 17.21 -2.76
C GLU A 3 14.56 18.27 -3.58
N SER A 4 13.41 18.74 -3.08
CA SER A 4 12.58 19.76 -3.73
C SER A 4 13.12 21.17 -3.57
N LYS A 5 14.42 21.34 -3.23
CA LYS A 5 15.06 22.65 -3.06
C LYS A 5 15.14 23.34 -4.42
N GLY A 6 14.11 24.11 -4.75
CA GLY A 6 14.03 24.91 -5.98
C GLY A 6 12.71 24.82 -6.74
N ILE A 7 11.83 23.87 -6.42
CA ILE A 7 10.51 23.79 -7.06
C ILE A 7 9.52 24.62 -6.25
N ASN A 8 8.90 25.63 -6.86
CA ASN A 8 7.81 26.38 -6.24
C ASN A 8 6.57 25.48 -6.11
N THR A 9 6.49 24.75 -5.01
CA THR A 9 5.43 23.77 -4.72
C THR A 9 4.07 24.40 -4.42
N LYS A 10 4.01 25.72 -4.15
CA LYS A 10 2.73 26.42 -3.89
C LYS A 10 1.75 26.31 -5.07
N LYS A 11 2.25 26.16 -6.30
CA LYS A 11 1.41 26.07 -7.51
C LYS A 11 0.98 24.63 -7.86
N PHE A 12 1.66 23.62 -7.31
CA PHE A 12 1.42 22.21 -7.64
C PHE A 12 0.44 21.52 -6.70
N TYR A 13 0.26 22.04 -5.49
CA TYR A 13 -0.59 21.43 -4.48
C TYR A 13 -1.76 22.36 -4.19
N TYR A 14 -2.93 22.01 -4.75
CA TYR A 14 -4.18 22.75 -4.61
C TYR A 14 -4.65 22.91 -3.16
N ASN A 15 -4.14 22.08 -2.23
CA ASN A 15 -4.53 22.08 -0.83
C ASN A 15 -3.30 22.00 0.10
N HIS A 16 -3.29 22.86 1.12
CA HIS A 16 -2.28 22.89 2.18
C HIS A 16 -2.14 21.53 2.90
N LEU A 17 -3.23 20.80 3.12
CA LEU A 17 -3.22 19.48 3.74
C LEU A 17 -2.35 18.48 2.99
N PHE A 18 -2.49 18.41 1.65
CA PHE A 18 -1.69 17.49 0.84
C PHE A 18 -0.21 17.89 0.83
N ARG A 19 0.06 19.20 0.74
CA ARG A 19 1.44 19.71 0.81
C ARG A 19 2.07 19.38 2.16
N ASP A 20 1.35 19.59 3.25
CA ASP A 20 1.86 19.34 4.59
C ASP A 20 2.03 17.84 4.83
N TYR A 21 1.10 17.00 4.39
CA TYR A 21 1.29 15.55 4.43
C TYR A 21 2.59 15.11 3.73
N ILE A 22 2.92 15.67 2.56
CA ILE A 22 4.10 15.24 1.79
C ILE A 22 5.41 15.86 2.30
N PHE A 23 5.41 17.15 2.70
CA PHE A 23 6.64 17.90 2.97
C PHE A 23 6.81 18.33 4.42
N ASN A 24 5.71 18.56 5.15
CA ASN A 24 5.71 19.09 6.51
C ASN A 24 4.82 18.22 7.42
N PHE A 25 5.06 16.90 7.41
CA PHE A 25 4.17 15.92 8.03
C PHE A 25 3.96 16.19 9.52
N GLU A 26 4.93 16.79 10.21
CA GLU A 26 4.84 17.27 11.57
C GLU A 26 3.62 18.18 11.84
N ASN A 27 3.13 18.90 10.83
CA ASN A 27 1.93 19.75 10.94
C ASN A 27 0.62 18.95 10.95
N VAL A 28 0.65 17.70 10.47
CA VAL A 28 -0.55 16.85 10.34
C VAL A 28 -0.40 15.51 11.06
N GLY A 29 0.76 15.23 11.65
CA GLY A 29 1.11 13.94 12.21
C GLY A 29 0.17 13.49 13.32
N GLU A 30 -0.43 14.41 14.07
CA GLU A 30 -1.43 14.08 15.10
C GLU A 30 -2.68 13.37 14.54
N TYR A 31 -2.99 13.56 13.25
CA TYR A 31 -4.13 12.92 12.57
C TYR A 31 -3.78 11.56 11.96
N TYR A 32 -2.51 11.12 12.04
CA TYR A 32 -2.03 9.88 11.45
C TYR A 32 -1.30 9.03 12.49
N GLN A 33 -1.65 7.75 12.57
CA GLN A 33 -1.01 6.84 13.53
C GLN A 33 0.46 6.52 13.18
N TYR A 34 0.86 6.70 11.91
CA TYR A 34 2.18 6.34 11.38
C TYR A 34 2.65 7.38 10.37
N ASP A 35 3.95 7.68 10.35
CA ASP A 35 4.63 8.46 9.33
C ASP A 35 5.05 7.57 8.16
N TYR A 36 4.46 7.81 6.99
CA TYR A 36 4.75 7.03 5.77
C TYR A 36 6.21 7.15 5.28
N ARG A 37 6.99 8.10 5.81
CA ARG A 37 8.40 8.30 5.47
C ARG A 37 9.31 7.44 6.35
N SER A 38 8.80 6.94 7.48
CA SER A 38 9.56 6.16 8.47
C SER A 38 9.46 4.66 8.19
N ILE A 39 10.61 4.03 7.90
CA ILE A 39 10.70 2.56 7.76
C ILE A 39 10.33 1.86 9.08
N ASP A 40 10.68 2.44 10.22
CA ASP A 40 10.37 1.87 11.52
C ASP A 40 8.87 1.87 11.81
N ASP A 41 8.13 2.85 11.29
CA ASP A 41 6.68 2.90 11.41
C ASP A 41 5.99 1.80 10.58
N TYR A 42 6.55 1.42 9.43
CA TYR A 42 6.08 0.22 8.71
C TYR A 42 6.32 -1.05 9.53
N LYS A 43 7.50 -1.21 10.14
CA LYS A 43 7.81 -2.36 11.01
C LYS A 43 6.87 -2.41 12.21
N LYS A 44 6.65 -1.27 12.86
CA LYS A 44 5.69 -1.10 13.95
C LYS A 44 4.29 -1.49 13.50
N ARG A 45 3.82 -1.00 12.35
CA ARG A 45 2.50 -1.36 11.80
C ARG A 45 2.34 -2.87 11.61
N VAL A 46 3.37 -3.56 11.11
CA VAL A 46 3.32 -5.03 10.95
C VAL A 46 3.23 -5.74 12.30
N LEU A 47 3.89 -5.23 13.33
CA LEU A 47 3.79 -5.77 14.69
C LEU A 47 2.39 -5.54 15.28
N ASP A 48 1.85 -4.33 15.13
CA ASP A 48 0.50 -3.99 15.60
C ASP A 48 -0.55 -4.90 14.94
N LEU A 49 -0.44 -5.14 13.63
CA LEU A 49 -1.33 -6.05 12.90
C LEU A 49 -1.24 -7.51 13.37
N LYS A 50 -0.07 -7.97 13.85
CA LYS A 50 0.10 -9.35 14.32
C LYS A 50 -0.65 -9.61 15.61
N ALA A 51 -0.81 -8.59 16.46
CA ALA A 51 -1.52 -8.72 17.72
C ALA A 51 -3.02 -9.00 17.50
N ASP A 52 -3.61 -8.36 16.47
CA ASP A 52 -5.06 -8.26 16.37
C ASP A 52 -5.70 -9.07 15.22
N TYR A 53 -4.91 -9.61 14.29
CA TYR A 53 -5.50 -10.19 13.07
C TYR A 53 -5.93 -11.65 13.21
N ASP A 54 -7.25 -11.84 13.25
CA ASP A 54 -7.95 -13.12 13.34
C ASP A 54 -7.54 -14.14 12.25
N LYS A 55 -7.29 -15.37 12.68
CA LYS A 55 -6.89 -16.50 11.82
C LYS A 55 -8.04 -16.93 10.90
N GLU A 56 -9.29 -16.89 11.36
CA GLU A 56 -10.42 -17.31 10.54
C GLU A 56 -10.67 -16.34 9.39
N ASN A 57 -10.67 -15.03 9.68
CA ASN A 57 -10.78 -13.98 8.66
C ASN A 57 -9.65 -14.07 7.62
N ARG A 58 -8.42 -14.36 8.05
CA ARG A 58 -7.30 -14.64 7.13
C ARG A 58 -7.63 -15.77 6.16
N SER A 59 -8.15 -16.88 6.66
CA SER A 59 -8.50 -18.04 5.84
C SER A 59 -9.66 -17.75 4.88
N LYS A 60 -10.67 -17.00 5.33
CA LYS A 60 -11.81 -16.57 4.50
C LYS A 60 -11.34 -15.69 3.34
N ILE A 61 -10.52 -14.67 3.61
CA ILE A 61 -9.98 -13.77 2.58
C ILE A 61 -9.10 -14.54 1.59
N TYR A 62 -8.25 -15.45 2.08
CA TYR A 62 -7.43 -16.30 1.21
C TYR A 62 -8.30 -17.09 0.22
N ASN A 63 -9.37 -17.75 0.69
CA ASN A 63 -10.25 -18.54 -0.17
C ASN A 63 -10.97 -17.64 -1.20
N ILE A 64 -11.56 -16.53 -0.76
CA ILE A 64 -12.26 -15.58 -1.65
C ILE A 64 -11.33 -15.08 -2.75
N LEU A 65 -10.12 -14.64 -2.40
CA LEU A 65 -9.16 -14.13 -3.37
C LEU A 65 -8.71 -15.21 -4.33
N LYS A 66 -8.44 -16.42 -3.83
CA LYS A 66 -8.01 -17.55 -4.66
C LYS A 66 -9.08 -17.94 -5.67
N ASP A 67 -10.32 -18.10 -5.22
CA ASP A 67 -11.42 -18.54 -6.07
C ASP A 67 -11.76 -17.48 -7.12
N TYR A 68 -11.87 -16.21 -6.70
CA TYR A 68 -12.13 -15.11 -7.62
C TYR A 68 -11.05 -14.98 -8.70
N ASN A 69 -9.77 -14.99 -8.31
CA ASN A 69 -8.68 -14.81 -9.27
C ASN A 69 -8.53 -16.02 -10.22
N LYS A 70 -8.78 -17.24 -9.74
CA LYS A 70 -8.84 -18.42 -10.62
C LYS A 70 -9.95 -18.31 -11.65
N ASN A 71 -11.14 -17.87 -11.25
CA ASN A 71 -12.29 -17.77 -12.14
C ASN A 71 -12.09 -16.76 -13.28
N ILE A 72 -11.26 -15.74 -13.08
CA ILE A 72 -10.91 -14.76 -14.12
C ILE A 72 -9.62 -15.10 -14.90
N GLY A 73 -9.07 -16.30 -14.71
CA GLY A 73 -7.89 -16.76 -15.46
C GLY A 73 -6.58 -16.09 -15.06
N CYS A 74 -6.37 -15.81 -13.76
CA CYS A 74 -5.15 -15.16 -13.30
C CYS A 74 -3.87 -15.99 -13.56
N SER A 75 -2.72 -15.32 -13.53
CA SER A 75 -1.41 -15.98 -13.65
C SER A 75 -1.04 -16.83 -12.43
N GLN A 76 -0.10 -17.76 -12.62
CA GLN A 76 0.47 -18.55 -11.53
C GLN A 76 1.10 -17.66 -10.43
N LYS A 77 1.71 -16.54 -10.81
CA LYS A 77 2.31 -15.59 -9.86
C LYS A 77 1.28 -14.98 -8.91
N THR A 78 0.06 -14.72 -9.41
CA THR A 78 -1.06 -14.25 -8.59
C THR A 78 -1.41 -15.29 -7.52
N ILE A 79 -1.51 -16.57 -7.90
CA ILE A 79 -1.80 -17.66 -6.96
C ILE A 79 -0.70 -17.80 -5.91
N GLU A 80 0.57 -17.79 -6.32
CA GLU A 80 1.72 -17.82 -5.38
C GLU A 80 1.65 -16.70 -4.35
N ASN A 81 1.33 -15.47 -4.78
CA ASN A 81 1.20 -14.33 -3.88
C ASN A 81 0.00 -14.48 -2.93
N ILE A 82 -1.13 -15.04 -3.39
CA ILE A 82 -2.29 -15.33 -2.55
C ILE A 82 -1.96 -16.40 -1.50
N GLU A 83 -1.20 -17.45 -1.85
CA GLU A 83 -0.78 -18.48 -0.88
C GLU A 83 0.03 -17.91 0.29
N LYS A 84 0.82 -16.85 0.06
CA LYS A 84 1.57 -16.17 1.14
C LYS A 84 0.67 -15.63 2.24
N LEU A 85 -0.58 -15.26 1.92
CA LEU A 85 -1.55 -14.70 2.88
C LEU A 85 -1.89 -15.68 4.01
N LYS A 86 -1.70 -16.99 3.84
CA LYS A 86 -1.89 -17.98 4.91
C LYS A 86 -0.91 -17.80 6.05
N SER A 87 0.28 -17.26 5.77
CA SER A 87 1.31 -17.06 6.78
C SER A 87 0.90 -15.96 7.75
N LYS A 88 1.02 -16.23 9.06
CA LYS A 88 0.85 -15.21 10.11
C LYS A 88 1.92 -14.11 10.06
N LYS A 89 3.02 -14.34 9.32
CA LYS A 89 4.09 -13.35 9.10
C LYS A 89 3.80 -12.44 7.91
N SER A 90 2.76 -12.72 7.12
CA SER A 90 2.42 -11.91 5.95
C SER A 90 1.74 -10.59 6.34
N ALA A 91 2.07 -9.55 5.59
CA ALA A 91 1.39 -8.27 5.56
C ALA A 91 1.17 -7.88 4.09
N VAL A 92 0.24 -6.95 3.84
CA VAL A 92 -0.07 -6.48 2.49
C VAL A 92 0.10 -4.98 2.41
N ILE A 93 0.72 -4.52 1.32
CA ILE A 93 0.59 -3.13 0.88
C ILE A 93 -0.67 -3.06 0.02
N ILE A 94 -1.63 -2.27 0.46
CA ILE A 94 -2.93 -2.15 -0.20
C ILE A 94 -3.13 -0.73 -0.75
N GLY A 95 -3.72 -0.65 -1.92
CA GLY A 95 -4.23 0.57 -2.52
C GLY A 95 -5.39 0.24 -3.45
N GLY A 96 -6.10 1.27 -3.89
CA GLY A 96 -7.31 1.09 -4.69
C GLY A 96 -7.57 2.23 -5.65
N GLN A 97 -8.44 1.94 -6.62
CA GLN A 97 -8.95 2.89 -7.58
C GLN A 97 -10.29 2.37 -8.12
N GLN A 98 -11.19 3.30 -8.49
CA GLN A 98 -12.39 2.96 -9.24
C GLN A 98 -12.05 2.38 -10.63
N PRO A 99 -12.81 1.39 -11.13
CA PRO A 99 -12.61 0.87 -12.48
C PRO A 99 -12.90 1.98 -13.51
N GLY A 100 -11.86 2.41 -14.23
CA GLY A 100 -11.96 3.36 -15.32
C GLY A 100 -11.97 2.64 -16.67
N PHE A 101 -12.67 3.22 -17.67
CA PHE A 101 -12.56 2.75 -19.05
C PHE A 101 -11.08 2.70 -19.47
N LEU A 102 -10.66 1.59 -20.09
CA LEU A 102 -9.27 1.35 -20.50
C LEU A 102 -8.25 1.63 -19.39
N THR A 103 -8.47 1.08 -18.19
CA THR A 103 -7.64 1.24 -16.98
C THR A 103 -7.67 2.62 -16.31
N GLY A 104 -8.35 3.60 -16.91
CA GLY A 104 -8.47 4.96 -16.36
C GLY A 104 -7.22 5.82 -16.56
N PRO A 105 -7.05 6.89 -15.76
CA PRO A 105 -5.92 7.79 -15.89
C PRO A 105 -4.56 7.13 -15.61
N ILE A 106 -3.50 7.65 -16.24
CA ILE A 106 -2.14 7.10 -16.15
C ILE A 106 -1.59 6.98 -14.72
N PHE A 107 -2.05 7.83 -13.78
CA PHE A 107 -1.59 7.76 -12.39
C PHE A 107 -1.88 6.42 -11.72
N ILE A 108 -2.86 5.66 -12.24
CA ILE A 108 -3.22 4.33 -11.74
C ILE A 108 -2.06 3.36 -11.94
N ILE A 109 -1.36 3.45 -13.06
CA ILE A 109 -0.16 2.66 -13.32
C ILE A 109 0.93 3.00 -12.29
N PHE A 110 1.13 4.29 -11.98
CA PHE A 110 2.08 4.69 -10.93
C PHE A 110 1.68 4.14 -9.56
N LYS A 111 0.38 4.13 -9.20
CA LYS A 111 -0.07 3.49 -7.95
C LYS A 111 0.28 2.00 -7.90
N ILE A 112 0.01 1.27 -8.98
CA ILE A 112 0.31 -0.17 -9.08
C ILE A 112 1.83 -0.39 -8.91
N LEU A 113 2.65 0.39 -9.62
CA LEU A 113 4.11 0.31 -9.50
C LEU A 113 4.60 0.62 -8.08
N THR A 114 4.02 1.63 -7.41
CA THR A 114 4.34 1.93 -6.01
C THR A 114 4.02 0.75 -5.11
N ILE A 115 2.83 0.15 -5.21
CA ILE A 115 2.44 -1.02 -4.41
C ILE A 115 3.42 -2.17 -4.62
N LEU A 116 3.76 -2.49 -5.87
CA LEU A 116 4.70 -3.57 -6.19
C LEU A 116 6.10 -3.29 -5.66
N LYS A 117 6.60 -2.06 -5.81
CA LYS A 117 7.96 -1.68 -5.37
C LYS A 117 8.07 -1.68 -3.84
N VAL A 118 7.10 -1.10 -3.15
CA VAL A 118 7.08 -1.07 -1.68
C VAL A 118 6.92 -2.49 -1.11
N SER A 119 6.03 -3.31 -1.70
CA SER A 119 5.88 -4.72 -1.30
C SER A 119 7.18 -5.49 -1.49
N SER A 120 7.84 -5.34 -2.64
CA SER A 120 9.11 -6.04 -2.91
C SER A 120 10.26 -5.55 -2.04
N TYR A 121 10.26 -4.28 -1.59
CA TYR A 121 11.26 -3.76 -0.68
C TYR A 121 11.12 -4.44 0.68
N PHE A 122 9.92 -4.41 1.28
CA PHE A 122 9.67 -5.01 2.59
C PHE A 122 9.62 -6.54 2.61
N GLU A 123 9.45 -7.21 1.47
CA GLU A 123 9.58 -8.66 1.42
C GLU A 123 11.05 -9.13 1.53
N LYS A 124 12.01 -8.26 1.20
CA LYS A 124 13.45 -8.57 1.24
C LYS A 124 14.12 -8.19 2.57
N GLU A 125 13.60 -7.16 3.23
CA GLU A 125 14.02 -6.69 4.56
C GLU A 125 13.46 -7.59 5.68
#